data_AF-A0A925QWV4-F1
#
_entry.id   AF-A0A925QWV4-F1
#
_cell.length_a   1.000
_cell.length_b   1.000
_cell.length_c   1.000
_cell.angle_alpha   90.00
_cell.angle_beta   90.00
_cell.angle_gamma   90.00
#
_symmetry.space_group_name_H-M   'P 1'
#
loop_
_entity.id
_entity.type
_entity.pdbx_description
1 polymer ?
#
loop_
_entity_poly.entity_id
_entity_poly.type
_entity_poly.pdbx_seq_one_letter_code
_entity_poly.pdbx_strand_id
1 'polypeptide(L)'
;LKLEVHNVKHAFRLGREDRQLEQVIISLTQTHRVEKGQYKNFKFRSGCTMIVNILNDEMKLQYIVRKKFDKESRLLRQAEYQLGLGAGITMPMSAYDDPRKSVSVNFQHLHSH
;
A
#
# COMPACT_ATOMS: atom_id res chain seq x y z
N LEU A 1 -7.83 -5.29 11.05
CA LEU A 1 -7.35 -4.87 9.71
C LEU A 1 -8.56 -4.39 8.92
N LYS A 2 -8.53 -3.18 8.35
CA LYS A 2 -9.60 -2.67 7.46
C LYS A 2 -9.10 -2.64 6.02
N LEU A 3 -9.86 -3.22 5.10
CA LEU A 3 -9.60 -3.20 3.65
C LEU A 3 -10.65 -2.35 2.96
N GLU A 4 -10.23 -1.45 2.07
CA GLU A 4 -11.13 -0.58 1.31
C GLU A 4 -10.77 -0.69 -0.17
N VAL A 5 -11.74 -0.98 -1.04
CA VAL A 5 -11.55 -0.96 -2.50
C VAL A 5 -11.54 0.50 -2.96
N HIS A 6 -10.46 0.89 -3.61
CA HIS A 6 -10.31 2.22 -4.19
C HIS A 6 -10.60 2.24 -5.69
N ASN A 7 -10.21 1.18 -6.38
CA ASN A 7 -10.32 1.12 -7.83
C ASN A 7 -10.36 -0.32 -8.32
N VAL A 8 -11.10 -0.53 -9.40
CA VAL A 8 -11.15 -1.79 -10.14
C VAL A 8 -10.97 -1.44 -11.61
N LYS A 9 -9.95 -2.03 -12.24
CA LYS A 9 -9.61 -1.77 -13.64
C LYS A 9 -9.45 -3.08 -14.39
N HIS A 10 -10.05 -3.15 -15.57
CA HIS A 10 -9.77 -4.21 -16.52
C HIS A 10 -8.40 -3.98 -17.16
N ALA A 11 -7.67 -5.06 -17.39
CA ALA A 11 -6.38 -5.04 -18.06
C ALA A 11 -6.28 -6.26 -18.98
N PHE A 12 -5.85 -6.03 -20.21
CA PHE A 12 -5.50 -7.08 -21.14
C PHE A 12 -3.98 -7.08 -21.31
N ARG A 13 -3.35 -8.25 -21.12
CA ARG A 13 -1.91 -8.40 -21.34
C ARG A 13 -1.64 -9.57 -22.28
N LEU A 14 -0.58 -9.48 -23.05
CA LEU A 14 -0.06 -10.64 -23.78
C LEU A 14 0.77 -11.49 -22.81
N GLY A 15 0.38 -12.75 -22.68
CA GLY A 15 1.12 -13.78 -21.95
C GLY A 15 2.27 -14.35 -22.77
N ARG A 16 2.94 -15.37 -22.22
CA ARG A 16 3.85 -16.20 -23.02
C ARG A 16 3.01 -16.99 -24.03
N GLU A 17 3.54 -17.19 -25.23
CA GLU A 17 2.85 -17.84 -26.37
C GLU A 17 1.71 -17.02 -27.01
N ASP A 18 1.78 -15.69 -27.01
CA ASP A 18 0.78 -14.79 -27.64
C ASP A 18 -0.67 -14.94 -27.14
N ARG A 19 -0.86 -15.64 -26.01
CA ARG A 19 -2.20 -15.76 -25.40
C ARG A 19 -2.56 -14.46 -24.71
N GLN A 20 -3.69 -13.87 -25.10
CA GLN A 20 -4.28 -12.75 -24.40
C GLN A 20 -4.78 -13.21 -23.02
N LEU A 21 -4.28 -12.56 -21.97
CA LEU A 21 -4.70 -12.77 -20.59
C LEU A 21 -5.61 -11.62 -20.20
N GLU A 22 -6.85 -11.96 -19.89
CA GLU A 22 -7.80 -11.03 -19.31
C GLU A 22 -7.59 -10.97 -17.79
N GLN A 23 -7.44 -9.75 -17.28
CA GLN A 23 -7.17 -9.51 -15.86
C GLN A 23 -8.00 -8.38 -15.31
N VAL A 24 -8.21 -8.45 -13.99
CA VAL A 24 -8.75 -7.36 -13.19
C VAL A 24 -7.70 -6.96 -12.17
N ILE A 25 -7.34 -5.68 -12.19
CA ILE A 25 -6.44 -5.05 -11.24
C ILE A 25 -7.30 -4.31 -10.22
N ILE A 26 -7.19 -4.72 -8.96
CA ILE A 26 -7.95 -4.16 -7.85
C ILE A 26 -6.97 -3.41 -6.95
N SER A 27 -7.13 -2.10 -6.89
CA SER A 27 -6.41 -1.25 -5.95
C SER A 27 -7.19 -1.16 -4.65
N LEU A 28 -6.55 -1.56 -3.57
CA LEU A 28 -7.07 -1.62 -2.21
C LEU A 28 -6.25 -0.69 -1.33
N THR A 29 -6.86 -0.20 -0.26
CA THR A 29 -6.12 0.38 0.86
C THR A 29 -6.26 -0.50 2.08
N GLN A 30 -5.14 -0.74 2.73
CA GLN A 30 -5.03 -1.47 3.98
C GLN A 30 -4.78 -0.48 5.11
N THR A 31 -5.65 -0.51 6.12
CA THR A 31 -5.46 0.26 7.35
C THR A 31 -5.12 -0.66 8.51
N HIS A 32 -3.99 -0.39 9.15
CA HIS A 32 -3.52 -1.06 10.36
C HIS A 32 -3.36 -0.05 11.48
N ARG A 33 -3.89 -0.37 12.67
CA ARG A 33 -3.76 0.47 13.87
C ARG A 33 -2.88 -0.27 14.86
N VAL A 34 -1.83 0.40 15.33
CA VAL A 34 -0.92 -0.16 16.32
C VAL A 34 -1.61 -0.21 17.68
N GLU A 35 -1.59 -1.37 18.33
CA GLU A 35 -2.31 -1.59 19.59
C GLU A 35 -1.42 -1.37 20.84
N LYS A 36 -0.10 -1.49 20.70
CA LYS A 36 0.87 -1.50 21.81
C LYS A 36 2.16 -0.76 21.45
N GLY A 37 2.98 -0.41 22.44
CA GLY A 37 4.27 0.26 22.26
C GLY A 37 4.19 1.79 22.11
N GLN A 38 5.32 2.42 21.82
CA GLN A 38 5.49 3.88 21.72
C GLN A 38 4.54 4.53 20.69
N TYR A 39 4.15 3.79 19.65
CA TYR A 39 3.26 4.27 18.60
C TYR A 39 1.84 3.73 18.75
N LYS A 40 1.39 3.42 19.97
CA LYS A 40 0.01 3.02 20.25
C LYS A 40 -0.97 4.02 19.63
N ASN A 41 -1.99 3.51 18.96
CA ASN A 41 -2.99 4.24 18.16
C ASN A 41 -2.49 4.84 16.83
N PHE A 42 -1.21 4.72 16.50
CA PHE A 42 -0.73 5.15 15.19
C PHE A 42 -1.42 4.35 14.09
N LYS A 43 -1.95 5.07 13.09
CA LYS A 43 -2.72 4.52 11.97
C LYS A 43 -1.82 4.48 10.73
N PHE A 44 -1.43 3.28 10.33
CA PHE A 44 -0.78 3.05 9.04
C PHE A 44 -1.84 2.84 7.96
N ARG A 45 -1.72 3.59 6.87
CA ARG A 45 -2.50 3.43 5.64
C ARG A 45 -1.54 3.11 4.51
N SER A 46 -1.76 2.01 3.78
CA SER A 46 -0.92 1.59 2.66
C SER A 46 -1.77 1.11 1.50
N GLY A 47 -1.29 1.37 0.28
CA GLY A 47 -1.80 0.72 -0.91
C GLY A 47 -1.54 -0.79 -0.88
N CYS A 48 -2.46 -1.52 -1.49
CA CYS A 48 -2.39 -2.93 -1.83
C CYS A 48 -2.95 -3.09 -3.23
N THR A 49 -2.34 -3.94 -4.05
CA THR A 49 -2.84 -4.24 -5.40
C THR A 49 -3.04 -5.73 -5.52
N MET A 50 -4.23 -6.13 -5.96
CA MET A 50 -4.56 -7.50 -6.25
C MET A 50 -4.77 -7.65 -7.75
N ILE A 51 -4.17 -8.68 -8.33
CA ILE A 51 -4.30 -9.01 -9.76
C ILE A 51 -4.99 -10.36 -9.86
N VAL A 52 -6.12 -10.36 -10.53
CA VAL A 52 -6.96 -11.54 -10.74
C VAL A 52 -7.00 -11.82 -12.24
N ASN A 53 -6.75 -13.06 -12.65
CA ASN A 53 -7.00 -13.50 -14.01
C ASN A 53 -8.45 -13.93 -14.13
N ILE A 54 -9.08 -13.60 -15.26
CA ILE A 54 -10.36 -14.17 -15.66
C ILE A 54 -10.04 -15.28 -16.66
N LEU A 55 -10.44 -16.51 -16.35
CA LEU A 55 -10.27 -17.65 -17.24
C LEU A 55 -11.54 -18.51 -17.16
N ASN A 56 -12.23 -18.70 -18.28
CA ASN A 56 -13.47 -19.50 -18.36
C ASN A 56 -14.51 -19.08 -17.30
N ASP A 57 -14.75 -17.77 -17.18
CA ASP A 57 -15.64 -17.16 -16.17
C ASP A 57 -15.24 -17.39 -14.69
N GLU A 58 -14.07 -17.98 -14.44
CA GLU A 58 -13.51 -18.11 -13.09
C GLU A 58 -12.50 -16.99 -12.80
N MET A 59 -12.64 -16.36 -11.63
CA MET A 59 -11.68 -15.41 -11.10
C MET A 59 -10.57 -16.12 -10.31
N LYS A 60 -9.35 -16.13 -10.85
CA LYS A 60 -8.17 -16.73 -10.20
C LYS A 60 -7.19 -15.68 -9.75
N LEU A 61 -6.90 -15.65 -8.45
CA LEU A 61 -5.91 -14.76 -7.87
C LEU A 61 -4.51 -15.10 -8.41
N GLN A 62 -3.91 -14.18 -9.16
CA GLN A 62 -2.56 -14.33 -9.69
C GLN A 62 -1.51 -13.76 -8.76
N TYR A 63 -1.76 -12.56 -8.22
CA TYR A 63 -0.79 -11.87 -7.38
C TYR A 63 -1.44 -10.91 -6.38
N ILE A 64 -0.79 -10.74 -5.22
CA ILE A 64 -1.11 -9.70 -4.24
C ILE A 64 0.17 -8.92 -3.91
N VAL A 65 0.21 -7.64 -4.29
CA VAL A 65 1.17 -6.66 -3.77
C VAL A 65 0.60 -6.13 -2.46
N ARG A 66 1.16 -6.52 -1.31
CA ARG A 66 0.75 -5.97 0.00
C ARG A 66 1.92 -5.53 0.84
N LYS A 67 1.72 -4.48 1.63
CA LYS A 67 2.67 -4.12 2.70
C LYS A 67 2.45 -5.06 3.89
N LYS A 68 3.52 -5.70 4.34
CA LYS A 68 3.46 -6.55 5.54
C LYS A 68 3.51 -5.67 6.79
N PHE A 69 2.54 -5.83 7.67
CA PHE A 69 2.43 -5.15 8.97
C PHE A 69 2.60 -6.11 10.15
N ASP A 70 3.10 -7.32 9.89
CA ASP A 70 3.31 -8.39 10.86
C ASP A 70 4.52 -8.14 11.79
N LYS A 71 5.50 -7.38 11.31
CA LYS A 71 6.74 -7.09 12.05
C LYS A 71 6.72 -5.68 12.62
N GLU A 72 6.67 -5.57 13.95
CA GLU A 72 6.65 -4.30 14.68
C GLU A 72 7.80 -3.37 14.27
N SER A 73 9.04 -3.87 14.19
CA SER A 73 10.19 -3.05 13.75
C SER A 73 10.04 -2.43 12.35
N ARG A 74 9.27 -3.03 11.43
CA ARG A 74 8.97 -2.42 10.12
C ARG A 74 7.97 -1.28 10.25
N LEU A 75 7.02 -1.39 11.19
CA LEU A 75 6.11 -0.31 11.54
C LEU A 75 6.87 0.86 12.17
N LEU A 76 7.78 0.56 13.11
CA LEU A 76 8.60 1.59 13.78
C LEU A 76 9.43 2.39 12.77
N ARG A 77 10.19 1.71 11.89
CA ARG A 77 10.96 2.39 10.84
C ARG A 77 10.09 3.24 9.93
N GLN A 78 8.89 2.77 9.60
CA GLN A 78 7.96 3.55 8.79
C GLN A 78 7.43 4.77 9.54
N ALA A 79 7.14 4.65 10.83
CA ALA A 79 6.72 5.76 11.67
C ALA A 79 7.84 6.81 11.80
N GLU A 80 9.06 6.37 12.11
CA GLU A 80 10.25 7.23 12.17
C GLU A 80 10.46 7.99 10.86
N TYR A 81 10.37 7.28 9.74
CA TYR A 81 10.45 7.89 8.41
C TYR A 81 9.34 8.93 8.17
N GLN A 82 8.08 8.59 8.47
CA GLN A 82 6.95 9.49 8.25
C GLN A 82 6.98 10.72 9.15
N LEU A 83 7.47 10.57 10.38
CA LEU A 83 7.57 11.64 11.37
C LEU A 83 8.82 12.49 11.18
N GLY A 84 9.72 12.12 10.26
CA GLY A 84 10.93 12.87 9.99
C GLY A 84 11.89 12.94 11.18
N LEU A 85 11.86 11.95 12.09
CA LEU A 85 12.66 11.91 13.33
C LEU A 85 14.19 11.74 13.09
N GLY A 86 14.67 12.06 11.89
CA GLY A 86 16.07 12.08 11.50
C GLY A 86 16.41 13.01 10.31
N ALA A 87 15.51 13.87 9.82
CA ALA A 87 15.78 14.73 8.66
C ALA A 87 15.21 16.15 8.82
N GLY A 88 16.05 17.16 8.62
CA GLY A 88 15.79 18.58 8.93
C GLY A 88 14.94 19.40 7.95
N ILE A 89 14.20 18.79 7.02
CA ILE A 89 13.29 19.54 6.13
C ILE A 89 12.09 18.66 5.76
N THR A 90 10.86 19.11 6.02
CA THR A 90 9.57 18.47 5.69
C THR A 90 9.00 18.99 4.35
N MET A 91 8.46 18.11 3.51
CA MET A 91 7.62 18.49 2.35
C MET A 91 6.23 17.81 2.45
N PRO A 92 5.13 18.45 1.99
CA PRO A 92 3.83 18.23 2.62
C PRO A 92 2.85 17.20 2.03
N MET A 93 3.02 16.61 0.85
CA MET A 93 1.88 15.93 0.19
C MET A 93 2.15 14.50 -0.32
N SER A 94 1.48 13.54 0.32
CA SER A 94 1.29 12.16 -0.16
C SER A 94 -0.12 11.96 -0.71
N ALA A 95 -0.25 11.41 -1.92
CA ALA A 95 -1.54 11.04 -2.51
C ALA A 95 -2.26 9.89 -1.77
N TYR A 96 -1.57 9.24 -0.82
CA TYR A 96 -2.13 8.19 0.05
C TYR A 96 -2.35 8.66 1.49
N ASP A 97 -2.08 9.94 1.80
CA ASP A 97 -2.35 10.47 3.13
C ASP A 97 -3.83 10.74 3.34
N ASP A 98 -4.24 10.62 4.60
CA ASP A 98 -5.58 11.04 5.03
C ASP A 98 -5.65 12.57 4.95
N PRO A 99 -6.61 13.18 4.24
CA PRO A 99 -6.72 14.64 4.13
C PRO A 99 -6.94 15.34 5.48
N ARG A 100 -7.22 14.58 6.55
CA ARG A 100 -7.40 15.08 7.92
C ARG A 100 -6.13 14.99 8.78
N LYS A 101 -5.01 14.53 8.24
CA LYS A 101 -3.74 14.48 8.99
C LYS A 101 -3.10 15.87 9.06
N SER A 102 -2.63 16.24 10.24
CA SER A 102 -1.88 17.47 10.51
C SER A 102 -0.38 17.35 10.28
N VAL A 103 0.13 16.18 9.90
CA VAL A 103 1.58 15.90 9.79
C VAL A 103 1.91 15.41 8.39
N SER A 104 2.85 16.11 7.74
CA SER A 104 3.37 15.83 6.41
C SER A 104 4.34 14.64 6.40
N VAL A 105 4.17 13.71 5.45
CA VAL A 105 5.13 12.62 5.23
C VAL A 105 6.38 13.14 4.51
N ASN A 106 7.58 12.89 5.07
CA ASN A 106 8.84 13.18 4.40
C ASN A 106 9.08 12.18 3.25
N PHE A 107 9.38 12.68 2.04
CA PHE A 107 9.60 11.89 0.82
C PHE A 107 11.07 11.66 0.44
N GLN A 108 12.02 12.23 1.19
CA GLN A 108 13.44 12.20 0.82
C GLN A 108 14.05 10.79 0.79
N HIS A 109 13.43 9.80 1.45
CA HIS A 109 13.91 8.41 1.45
C HIS A 109 13.09 7.46 0.57
N LEU A 110 12.32 7.98 -0.40
CA LEU A 110 11.61 7.12 -1.36
C LEU A 110 12.58 6.27 -2.22
N HIS A 111 13.84 6.70 -2.34
CA HIS A 111 14.86 6.08 -3.20
C HIS A 111 16.06 5.47 -2.45
N SER A 112 16.14 5.63 -1.13
CA SER A 112 17.23 5.03 -0.34
C SER A 112 16.74 3.73 0.29
N HIS A 113 16.96 2.62 -0.43
CA HIS A 113 16.73 1.25 0.03
C HIS A 113 18.04 0.57 0.37
#